data_AF-A0A5Q4H6L2-F1
#
_entry.id   AF-A0A5Q4H6L2-F1
#
_cell.length_a   1.000
_cell.length_b   1.000
_cell.length_c   1.000
_cell.angle_alpha   90.00
_cell.angle_beta   90.00
_cell.angle_gamma   90.00
#
_symmetry.space_group_name_H-M   'P 1'
#
loop_
_entity.id
_entity.type
_entity.pdbx_description
1 polymer ?
#
loop_
_entity_poly.entity_id
_entity_poly.type
_entity_poly.pdbx_seq_one_letter_code
_entity_poly.pdbx_strand_id
1 'polypeptide(L)'
;MKQNKGTIGIAMTCPNRLLRPLVLLAAIVCLSAGCGKTASSDVDPQPFEAAVARYLEQNNMGVALKDIKAGPAVEGQTATLTASLHHATMGGPAVTWTFRFERDADGTWKTVSHK
;
A
#
# COMPACT_ATOMS: atom_id res chain seq x y z
N MET A 1 11.70 35.13 58.64
CA MET A 1 10.29 34.68 58.51
C MET A 1 10.13 33.85 57.25
N LYS A 2 10.04 32.52 57.36
CA LYS A 2 9.02 31.67 56.68
C LYS A 2 9.23 30.23 57.15
N GLN A 3 8.18 29.64 57.70
CA GLN A 3 8.14 28.28 58.20
C GLN A 3 7.66 27.29 57.12
N ASN A 4 8.13 26.04 57.28
CA ASN A 4 7.41 24.76 57.10
C ASN A 4 6.93 24.39 55.69
N LYS A 5 6.75 23.11 55.30
CA LYS A 5 6.95 21.74 55.80
C LYS A 5 6.53 20.86 54.61
N GLY A 6 7.02 19.63 54.49
CA GLY A 6 6.38 18.69 53.55
C GLY A 6 7.18 17.44 53.21
N THR A 7 7.23 16.53 54.17
CA THR A 7 7.85 15.20 54.15
C THR A 7 6.95 14.16 53.43
N ILE A 8 7.54 12.98 53.12
CA ILE A 8 6.92 11.63 52.95
C ILE A 8 6.38 11.36 51.52
N GLY A 9 6.79 10.37 50.71
CA GLY A 9 7.52 9.12 50.95
C GLY A 9 6.61 7.92 50.71
N ILE A 10 6.69 7.22 49.57
CA ILE A 10 6.16 5.84 49.45
C ILE A 10 7.01 5.05 48.44
N ALA A 11 7.85 4.17 48.96
CA ALA A 11 8.30 2.97 48.25
C ALA A 11 7.31 1.86 48.58
N MET A 12 6.73 1.19 47.59
CA MET A 12 6.09 -0.12 47.76
C MET A 12 6.27 -0.97 46.49
N THR A 13 7.12 -1.97 46.65
CA THR A 13 7.22 -3.18 45.84
C THR A 13 6.00 -4.11 46.02
N CYS A 14 5.84 -5.05 45.06
CA CYS A 14 5.15 -6.35 45.13
C CYS A 14 3.65 -6.40 44.76
N PRO A 15 3.08 -7.58 44.41
CA PRO A 15 3.62 -8.76 43.70
C PRO A 15 2.57 -9.45 42.75
N ASN A 16 2.91 -10.67 42.29
CA ASN A 16 2.03 -11.79 41.89
C ASN A 16 1.50 -11.82 40.44
N ARG A 17 1.98 -12.77 39.62
CA ARG A 17 1.70 -14.23 39.58
C ARG A 17 0.50 -14.53 38.69
N LEU A 18 0.82 -15.02 37.49
CA LEU A 18 0.35 -16.31 36.94
C LEU A 18 -1.04 -16.76 37.37
N LEU A 19 -2.00 -16.74 36.43
CA LEU A 19 -2.95 -17.81 36.05
C LEU A 19 -4.03 -17.16 35.15
N ARG A 20 -4.02 -17.39 33.82
CA ARG A 20 -4.82 -18.41 33.10
C ARG A 20 -6.35 -18.20 33.19
N PRO A 21 -7.13 -18.62 32.18
CA PRO A 21 -7.07 -18.41 30.73
C PRO A 21 -8.50 -18.00 30.24
N LEU A 22 -8.88 -18.23 28.98
CA LEU A 22 -10.29 -18.47 28.58
C LEU A 22 -11.22 -17.27 28.26
N VAL A 23 -10.82 -16.29 27.45
CA VAL A 23 -11.80 -15.45 26.69
C VAL A 23 -11.25 -15.11 25.30
N LEU A 24 -10.89 -16.13 24.52
CA LEU A 24 -10.67 -15.97 23.07
C LEU A 24 -11.68 -16.85 22.33
N LEU A 25 -12.96 -16.67 22.69
CA LEU A 25 -14.09 -17.32 22.06
C LEU A 25 -14.65 -16.36 20.99
N ALA A 26 -14.53 -16.79 19.74
CA ALA A 26 -15.50 -16.59 18.67
C ALA A 26 -15.96 -15.15 18.34
N ALA A 27 -15.22 -14.48 17.47
CA ALA A 27 -15.69 -13.44 16.54
C ALA A 27 -14.47 -13.08 15.66
N ILE A 28 -14.32 -13.49 14.40
CA ILE A 28 -15.22 -13.27 13.27
C ILE A 28 -14.78 -14.24 12.16
N VAL A 29 -15.63 -15.22 11.86
CA VAL A 29 -15.72 -15.83 10.53
C VAL A 29 -16.65 -14.91 9.75
N CYS A 30 -16.11 -14.13 8.82
CA CYS A 30 -16.78 -13.55 7.66
C CYS A 30 -15.79 -12.59 7.01
N LEU A 31 -15.14 -13.02 5.93
CA LEU A 31 -14.76 -12.20 4.76
C LEU A 31 -14.19 -13.12 3.66
N SER A 32 -14.86 -14.25 3.41
CA SER A 32 -14.72 -15.02 2.17
C SER A 32 -15.86 -14.60 1.24
N ALA A 33 -15.72 -13.44 0.59
CA ALA A 33 -16.44 -13.04 -0.63
C ALA A 33 -16.13 -11.57 -0.91
N GLY A 34 -15.00 -11.33 -1.58
CA GLY A 34 -14.57 -10.00 -1.95
C GLY A 34 -13.74 -9.99 -3.22
N CYS A 35 -13.97 -10.95 -4.14
CA CYS A 35 -13.64 -10.78 -5.55
C CYS A 35 -14.66 -9.79 -6.16
N GLY A 36 -14.77 -8.63 -5.52
CA GLY A 36 -15.55 -7.51 -6.00
C GLY A 36 -14.67 -6.82 -7.02
N LYS A 37 -15.02 -6.99 -8.29
CA LYS A 37 -14.63 -6.15 -9.42
C LYS A 37 -14.48 -4.72 -8.91
N THR A 38 -13.24 -4.32 -8.59
CA THR A 38 -12.93 -2.97 -8.11
C THR A 38 -13.39 -2.06 -9.23
N ALA A 39 -14.45 -1.30 -8.96
CA ALA A 39 -14.89 -0.24 -9.83
C ALA A 39 -13.63 0.56 -10.19
N SER A 40 -13.36 0.65 -11.49
CA SER A 40 -12.36 1.55 -12.03
C SER A 40 -12.58 2.88 -11.32
N SER A 41 -11.65 3.25 -10.43
CA SER A 41 -11.77 4.52 -9.74
C SER A 41 -11.79 5.59 -10.83
N ASP A 42 -12.68 6.56 -10.70
CA ASP A 42 -12.83 7.73 -11.58
C ASP A 42 -11.61 8.65 -11.43
N VAL A 43 -10.43 8.07 -11.63
CA VAL A 43 -9.13 8.69 -11.52
C VAL A 43 -8.55 8.63 -12.91
N ASP A 44 -8.16 9.79 -13.43
CA ASP A 44 -7.51 9.89 -14.73
C ASP A 44 -6.29 8.96 -14.80
N PRO A 45 -6.24 7.98 -15.73
CA PRO A 45 -5.12 7.07 -15.86
C PRO A 45 -3.87 7.73 -16.47
N GLN A 46 -4.00 8.85 -17.18
CA GLN A 46 -2.90 9.45 -17.95
C GLN A 46 -1.62 9.73 -17.15
N PRO A 47 -1.68 10.29 -15.92
CA PRO A 47 -0.48 10.48 -15.10
C PRO A 47 0.23 9.16 -14.77
N PHE A 48 -0.52 8.08 -14.59
CA PHE A 48 0.01 6.75 -14.26
C PHE A 48 0.62 6.07 -15.49
N GLU A 49 0.00 6.22 -16.66
CA GLU A 49 0.55 5.73 -17.93
C GLU A 49 1.91 6.36 -18.23
N ALA A 50 2.00 7.69 -18.06
CA ALA A 50 3.27 8.41 -18.23
C ALA A 50 4.33 7.92 -17.24
N ALA A 51 3.97 7.70 -15.97
CA ALA A 51 4.87 7.17 -14.96
C ALA A 51 5.36 5.75 -15.31
N VAL A 52 4.47 4.88 -15.79
CA VAL A 52 4.82 3.53 -16.26
C VAL A 52 5.78 3.61 -17.45
N ALA A 53 5.47 4.42 -18.47
CA ALA A 53 6.34 4.56 -19.64
C ALA A 53 7.76 5.00 -19.26
N ARG A 54 7.88 6.01 -18.40
CA ARG A 54 9.18 6.48 -17.89
C ARG A 54 9.92 5.40 -17.11
N TYR A 55 9.20 4.64 -16.29
CA TYR A 55 9.79 3.53 -15.53
C TYR A 55 10.31 2.42 -16.45
N LEU A 56 9.55 2.03 -17.47
CA LEU A 56 9.94 1.00 -18.43
C LEU A 56 11.18 1.42 -19.24
N GLU A 57 11.25 2.69 -19.64
CA GLU A 57 12.40 3.28 -20.31
C GLU A 57 13.64 3.30 -19.40
N GLN A 58 13.51 3.84 -18.18
CA GLN A 58 14.62 3.94 -17.21
C GLN A 58 15.23 2.58 -16.84
N ASN A 59 14.43 1.53 -16.83
CA ASN A 59 14.87 0.17 -16.50
C ASN A 59 15.23 -0.67 -17.74
N ASN A 60 15.25 -0.09 -18.96
CA ASN A 60 15.57 -0.77 -20.21
C ASN A 60 14.77 -2.07 -20.43
N MET A 61 13.48 -2.07 -20.10
CA MET A 61 12.68 -3.31 -20.01
C MET A 61 12.21 -3.85 -21.37
N GLY A 62 12.39 -3.10 -22.46
CA GLY A 62 12.03 -3.55 -23.82
C GLY A 62 10.53 -3.81 -24.06
N VAL A 63 9.66 -3.40 -23.13
CA VAL A 63 8.21 -3.58 -23.19
C VAL A 63 7.49 -2.23 -23.18
N ALA A 64 6.28 -2.21 -23.73
CA ALA A 64 5.41 -1.05 -23.81
C ALA A 64 4.02 -1.37 -23.26
N LEU A 65 3.37 -0.35 -22.71
CA LEU A 65 1.99 -0.44 -22.24
C LEU A 65 1.05 -0.80 -23.40
N LYS A 66 0.25 -1.86 -23.22
CA LYS A 66 -0.78 -2.28 -24.18
C LYS A 66 -2.17 -1.84 -23.75
N ASP A 67 -2.52 -2.14 -22.50
CA ASP A 67 -3.87 -1.99 -21.98
C ASP A 67 -3.88 -1.96 -20.45
N ILE A 68 -4.75 -1.16 -19.85
CA ILE A 68 -4.94 -1.11 -18.40
C ILE A 68 -6.01 -2.13 -18.03
N LYS A 69 -5.67 -3.09 -17.17
CA LYS A 69 -6.56 -4.16 -16.73
C LYS A 69 -7.33 -3.81 -15.47
N ALA A 70 -6.72 -3.05 -14.57
CA ALA A 70 -7.35 -2.60 -13.33
C ALA A 70 -6.67 -1.34 -12.76
N GLY A 71 -7.42 -0.55 -12.01
CA GLY A 71 -6.96 0.71 -11.43
C GLY A 71 -6.99 1.87 -12.44
N PRO A 72 -6.40 3.03 -12.09
CA PRO A 72 -5.56 3.25 -10.91
C PRO A 72 -6.36 3.28 -9.60
N ALA A 73 -5.92 2.51 -8.61
CA ALA A 73 -6.47 2.52 -7.25
C ALA A 73 -5.56 3.36 -6.35
N VAL A 74 -6.04 4.55 -5.97
CA VAL A 74 -5.27 5.52 -5.17
C VAL A 74 -5.62 5.38 -3.68
N GLU A 75 -4.59 5.21 -2.86
CA GLU A 75 -4.67 5.12 -1.40
C GLU A 75 -3.69 6.12 -0.79
N GLY A 76 -4.18 7.34 -0.52
CA GLY A 76 -3.38 8.43 0.05
C GLY A 76 -2.22 8.87 -0.86
N GLN A 77 -0.99 8.58 -0.44
CA GLN A 77 0.26 8.91 -1.16
C GLN A 77 0.75 7.77 -2.06
N THR A 78 -0.03 6.70 -2.17
CA THR A 78 0.33 5.52 -2.98
C THR A 78 -0.78 5.21 -3.96
N ALA A 79 -0.44 4.53 -5.05
CA ALA A 79 -1.43 3.98 -5.96
C ALA A 79 -0.98 2.64 -6.53
N THR A 80 -1.93 1.88 -7.08
CA THR A 80 -1.65 0.67 -7.84
C THR A 80 -2.40 0.63 -9.16
N LEU A 81 -1.77 0.09 -10.19
CA LEU A 81 -2.36 -0.06 -11.52
C LEU A 81 -1.88 -1.39 -12.12
N THR A 82 -2.81 -2.21 -12.57
CA THR A 82 -2.49 -3.47 -13.26
C THR A 82 -2.65 -3.25 -14.74
N ALA A 83 -1.60 -3.56 -15.51
CA ALA A 83 -1.57 -3.36 -16.93
C ALA A 83 -0.98 -4.56 -17.68
N SER A 84 -1.45 -4.72 -18.91
CA SER A 84 -0.86 -5.61 -19.88
C SER A 84 0.20 -4.88 -20.70
N LEU A 85 1.35 -5.52 -20.88
CA LEU A 85 2.50 -5.01 -21.59
C LEU A 85 2.85 -5.95 -22.74
N HIS A 86 3.38 -5.42 -23.82
CA HIS A 86 3.88 -6.20 -24.95
C HIS A 86 5.32 -5.79 -25.25
N HIS A 87 6.08 -6.63 -25.95
CA HIS A 87 7.41 -6.25 -26.40
C HIS A 87 7.33 -5.08 -27.38
N ALA A 88 8.14 -4.04 -27.17
CA ALA A 88 7.96 -2.75 -27.85
C ALA A 88 8.22 -2.80 -29.37
N THR A 89 9.11 -3.69 -29.82
CA THR A 89 9.56 -3.77 -31.22
C THR A 89 9.27 -5.09 -31.92
N MET A 90 8.86 -6.11 -31.17
CA MET A 90 8.61 -7.45 -31.68
C MET A 90 7.20 -7.83 -31.28
N GLY A 91 6.39 -8.29 -32.23
CA GLY A 91 5.12 -8.92 -31.88
C GLY A 91 5.38 -10.09 -30.92
N GLY A 92 4.56 -10.22 -29.88
CA GLY A 92 4.81 -11.22 -28.84
C GLY A 92 3.67 -11.35 -27.84
N PRO A 93 3.75 -12.34 -26.93
CA PRO A 93 2.78 -12.52 -25.88
C PRO A 93 2.76 -11.28 -24.98
N ALA A 94 1.56 -10.91 -24.53
CA ALA A 94 1.42 -9.83 -23.57
C ALA A 94 1.60 -10.37 -22.14
N VAL A 95 2.42 -9.71 -21.34
CA VAL A 95 2.57 -9.99 -19.91
C VAL A 95 1.67 -9.05 -19.12
N THR A 96 1.23 -9.44 -17.92
CA THR A 96 0.44 -8.56 -17.05
C THR A 96 1.25 -8.27 -15.79
N TRP A 97 1.50 -6.99 -15.51
CA TRP A 97 2.18 -6.54 -14.30
C TRP A 97 1.29 -5.61 -13.48
N THR A 98 1.51 -5.61 -12.17
CA THR A 98 0.95 -4.62 -11.26
C THR A 98 2.04 -3.65 -10.86
N PHE A 99 1.83 -2.38 -11.20
CA PHE A 99 2.71 -1.28 -10.85
C PHE A 99 2.26 -0.65 -9.54
N ARG A 100 3.22 -0.33 -8.67
CA ARG A 100 3.03 0.50 -7.48
C ARG A 100 3.61 1.88 -7.73
N PHE A 101 2.86 2.89 -7.31
CA PHE A 101 3.24 4.29 -7.45
C PHE A 101 3.31 4.96 -6.08
N GLU A 102 4.16 5.96 -5.99
CA GLU A 102 4.22 6.92 -4.90
C GLU A 102 4.02 8.32 -5.47
N ARG A 103 3.40 9.20 -4.69
CA ARG A 103 3.18 10.59 -5.07
C ARG A 103 4.38 11.43 -4.63
N ASP A 104 4.97 12.14 -5.58
CA ASP A 104 6.05 13.09 -5.33
C ASP A 104 5.52 14.37 -4.66
N ALA A 105 6.42 15.17 -4.09
CA ALA A 105 6.08 16.40 -3.38
C ALA A 105 5.41 17.47 -4.27
N ASP A 106 5.65 17.42 -5.58
CA ASP A 106 4.99 18.26 -6.59
C ASP A 106 3.59 17.74 -6.99
N GLY A 107 3.17 16.62 -6.41
CA GLY A 107 1.89 15.98 -6.67
C GLY A 107 1.87 15.03 -7.86
N THR A 108 3.00 14.85 -8.57
CA THR A 108 3.13 13.90 -9.67
C THR A 108 3.25 12.46 -9.16
N TRP A 109 2.97 11.48 -10.02
CA TRP A 109 3.06 10.06 -9.67
C TRP A 109 4.34 9.46 -10.25
N LYS A 110 5.03 8.67 -9.43
CA LYS A 110 6.23 7.94 -9.81
C LYS A 110 6.04 6.45 -9.57
N THR A 111 6.31 5.65 -10.58
CA THR A 111 6.35 4.19 -10.41
C THR A 111 7.59 3.81 -9.61
N VAL A 112 7.38 3.10 -8.50
CA VAL A 112 8.46 2.67 -7.60
C VAL A 112 8.73 1.17 -7.71
N SER A 113 7.73 0.37 -8.10
CA SER A 113 7.94 -1.07 -8.27
C SER A 113 6.93 -1.77 -9.19
N HIS A 114 7.43 -2.91 -9.67
CA HIS A 114 6.84 -4.03 -10.37
C HIS A 114 6.34 -5.24 -9.59
N LYS A 115 5.28 -5.95 -10.00
CA LYS A 115 5.14 -7.40 -9.74
C LYS A 115 4.34 -8.12 -10.83
#